data_AF-A0A946QTA3-F1
#
_entry.id   AF-A0A946QTA3-F1
#
_cell.length_a   1.000
_cell.length_b   1.000
_cell.length_c   1.000
_cell.angle_alpha   90.00
_cell.angle_beta   90.00
_cell.angle_gamma   90.00
#
_symmetry.space_group_name_H-M   'P 1'
#
loop_
_entity.id
_entity.type
_entity.pdbx_description
1 polymer ?
#
loop_
_entity_poly.entity_id
_entity_poly.type
_entity_poly.pdbx_seq_one_letter_code
_entity_poly.pdbx_strand_id
1 'polypeptide(L)' 'MEFENLNHLFQNCETGAISEYSQIEETIETEVLEIMSDWIWEVVK' A
#
# COMPACT_ATOMS: atom_id res chain seq x y z
N MET A 1 -7.95 -1.50 9.01
CA MET A 1 -8.18 -1.72 7.58
C MET A 1 -6.99 -2.50 7.08
N GLU A 2 -7.25 -3.58 6.35
CA GLU A 2 -6.24 -4.43 5.74
C GLU A 2 -6.53 -4.43 4.25
N PHE A 3 -5.47 -4.41 3.43
CA PHE A 3 -5.58 -4.46 1.99
C PHE A 3 -5.21 -5.87 1.54
N GLU A 4 -6.14 -6.55 0.87
CA GLU A 4 -5.88 -7.88 0.35
C GLU A 4 -4.76 -7.83 -0.69
N ASN A 5 -3.85 -8.80 -0.64
CA ASN A 5 -2.71 -8.95 -1.55
C ASN A 5 -1.64 -7.85 -1.45
N LEU A 6 -1.70 -6.99 -0.44
CA LEU A 6 -0.61 -6.05 -0.15
C LEU A 6 0.26 -6.54 1.02
N ASN A 7 1.57 -6.33 0.89
CA ASN A 7 2.51 -6.57 1.97
C ASN A 7 2.44 -5.44 3.02
N HIS A 8 3.29 -5.53 4.06
CA HIS A 8 3.29 -4.54 5.14
C HIS A 8 3.75 -3.12 4.73
N LEU A 9 4.33 -2.97 3.55
CA LEU A 9 4.71 -1.68 2.97
C LEU A 9 3.66 -1.16 1.96
N PHE A 10 2.50 -1.82 1.89
CA PHE A 10 1.42 -1.53 0.95
C PHE A 10 1.83 -1.71 -0.51
N GLN A 11 2.64 -2.73 -0.80
CA GLN A 11 3.01 -3.12 -2.16
C GLN A 11 2.32 -4.44 -2.53
N ASN A 12 1.93 -4.62 -3.79
CA ASN A 12 1.39 -5.88 -4.30
C ASN A 12 2.38 -7.03 -4.09
N CYS A 13 1.87 -8.15 -3.58
CA CYS A 13 2.69 -9.32 -3.27
C CYS A 13 1.89 -10.61 -3.44
N GLU A 14 2.59 -11.73 -3.62
CA GLU A 14 1.95 -13.05 -3.69
C GLU A 14 1.86 -13.69 -2.31
N THR A 15 2.94 -13.62 -1.53
CA THR A 15 3.00 -14.25 -0.20
C THR A 15 3.26 -13.26 0.93
N GLY A 16 3.68 -12.04 0.60
CA GLY A 16 4.09 -11.02 1.57
C GLY A 16 5.46 -11.28 2.21
N ALA A 17 6.24 -12.23 1.68
CA ALA A 17 7.57 -12.52 2.18
C ALA A 17 8.55 -11.38 1.91
N ILE A 18 9.44 -11.12 2.88
CA ILE A 18 10.46 -10.05 2.78
C ILE A 18 11.35 -10.20 1.55
N SER A 19 11.59 -11.43 1.08
CA SER A 19 12.36 -11.68 -0.14
C SER A 19 11.75 -11.02 -1.38
N GLU A 20 10.42 -10.89 -1.43
CA GLU A 20 9.71 -10.24 -2.53
C GLU A 20 9.97 -8.73 -2.57
N TYR A 21 10.28 -8.09 -1.45
CA TYR A 21 10.36 -6.63 -1.34
C TYR A 21 11.42 -6.04 -2.27
N SER A 22 12.52 -6.77 -2.47
CA SER A 22 13.61 -6.36 -3.38
C SER A 22 13.28 -6.53 -4.87
N GLN A 23 12.25 -7.31 -5.18
CA GLN A 23 11.81 -7.63 -6.54
C GLN A 23 10.64 -6.75 -6.99
N ILE A 24 9.93 -6.17 -6.03
CA ILE A 24 8.77 -5.32 -6.28
C ILE A 24 9.26 -3.90 -6.62
N GLU A 25 8.87 -3.41 -7.80
CA GLU A 25 9.25 -2.06 -8.27
C GLU A 25 8.45 -0.96 -7.58
N GLU A 26 7.17 -1.22 -7.28
CA GLU A 26 6.28 -0.21 -6.71
C GLU A 26 6.76 0.21 -5.32
N THR A 27 6.55 1.47 -4.95
CA THR A 27 6.90 1.95 -3.61
C THR A 27 5.73 1.78 -2.64
N ILE A 28 4.54 2.20 -3.06
CA ILE A 28 3.24 2.07 -2.38
C ILE A 28 2.20 1.90 -3.50
N GLU A 29 1.22 1.03 -3.31
CA GLU A 29 0.10 0.83 -4.23
C GLU A 29 -0.76 2.12 -4.33
N THR A 30 -1.29 2.40 -5.52
CA THR A 30 -1.93 3.70 -5.82
C THR A 30 -3.27 3.89 -5.12
N GLU A 31 -4.11 2.85 -5.03
CA GLU A 31 -5.38 2.88 -4.28
C GLU A 31 -5.16 3.23 -2.80
N VAL A 32 -4.07 2.75 -2.18
CA VAL A 32 -3.71 3.14 -0.82
C VAL A 32 -3.39 4.63 -0.72
N LEU A 33 -2.66 5.20 -1.69
CA LEU A 33 -2.38 6.64 -1.72
C LEU A 33 -3.65 7.47 -1.89
N GLU A 34 -4.59 7.02 -2.72
CA GLU A 34 -5.89 7.68 -2.91
C GLU A 34 -6.68 7.72 -1.60
N ILE A 35 -6.82 6.58 -0.93
CA ILE A 35 -7.52 6.48 0.38
C ILE A 35 -6.86 7.37 1.43
N MET A 36 -5.52 7.38 1.50
CA MET A 36 -4.80 8.27 2.41
C MET A 36 -5.06 9.75 2.07
N SER A 37 -5.08 10.10 0.79
CA SER A 37 -5.31 11.47 0.34
C SER A 37 -6.72 11.97 0.66
N ASP A 38 -7.73 11.12 0.46
CA ASP A 38 -9.13 11.41 0.77
C ASP A 38 -9.31 11.60 2.28
N TRP A 39 -8.74 10.70 3.09
CA TRP A 39 -8.80 10.81 4.54
C TRP A 39 -8.13 12.10 5.04
N ILE A 40 -6.94 12.43 4.53
CA ILE A 40 -6.25 13.68 4.91
C ILE A 40 -7.12 14.89 4.54
N TRP A 41 -7.72 14.88 3.35
CA TRP A 41 -8.58 15.96 2.90
C TRP A 41 -9.81 16.15 3.79
N GLU A 42 -10.48 15.07 4.17
CA GLU A 42 -11.64 15.10 5.06
C GLU A 42 -11.30 15.58 6.48
N VAL A 43 -10.11 15.24 6.98
CA VAL A 43 -9.71 15.57 8.36
C VAL A 43 -9.13 16.98 8.49
N VAL A 44 -8.43 17.47 7.46
CA VAL A 44 -7.71 18.76 7.52
C VAL A 44 -8.55 19.94 7.03
N LYS A 45 -9.61 19.70 6.25
CA LYS A 45 -10.56 20.75 5.85
C LYS A 45 -11.65 21.02 6.88
#